data_AF-A0A2Y9ECQ4-F1
#
_entry.id   AF-A0A2Y9ECQ4-F1
#
_cell.length_a   1.000
_cell.length_b   1.000
_cell.length_c   1.000
_cell.angle_alpha   90.00
_cell.angle_beta   90.00
_cell.angle_gamma   90.00
#
_symmetry.space_group_name_H-M   'P 1'
#
loop_
_entity.id
_entity.type
_entity.pdbx_description
1 polymer ?
#
loop_
_entity_poly.entity_id
_entity_poly.type
_entity_poly.pdbx_seq_one_letter_code
_entity_poly.pdbx_strand_id
1 'polypeptide(L)'
;IKKEVGDVTIVVNNAGAVYPADLLSTKDEEITKTFEVNILGHFWIVKALLPSMMKRNHGHIVTVASVCGHKVVPYLIPHWVGKSEVNLKLWPVLETDEVARALIDAILTNKKMIFVPSYISLCLTLE
;
A
#
# COMPACT_ATOMS: atom_id res chain seq x y z
N ILE A 1 12.66 17.66 7.86
CA ILE A 1 13.20 16.27 8.03
C ILE A 1 14.74 16.23 8.14
N LYS A 2 15.54 16.24 7.06
CA LYS A 2 16.99 15.98 7.19
C LYS A 2 17.74 16.92 8.15
N LYS A 3 17.37 18.21 8.16
CA LYS A 3 17.94 19.23 9.05
C LYS A 3 17.50 19.07 10.52
N GLU A 4 16.32 18.50 10.77
CA GLU A 4 15.67 18.49 12.09
C GLU A 4 15.72 17.13 12.78
N VAL A 5 15.59 16.04 12.01
CA VAL A 5 15.48 14.65 12.49
C VAL A 5 16.70 13.82 12.05
N GLY A 6 17.39 14.25 10.99
CA GLY A 6 18.53 13.52 10.42
C GLY A 6 18.13 12.55 9.29
N ASP A 7 18.98 11.54 9.07
CA ASP A 7 18.82 10.58 7.98
C ASP A 7 17.81 9.48 8.35
N VAL A 8 16.71 9.43 7.61
CA VAL A 8 15.68 8.38 7.74
C VAL A 8 16.28 7.00 7.46
N THR A 9 15.99 6.03 8.33
CA THR A 9 16.44 4.63 8.20
C THR A 9 15.32 3.70 7.77
N ILE A 10 14.08 3.95 8.18
CA ILE A 10 12.89 3.20 7.75
C ILE A 10 11.87 4.20 7.22
N VAL A 11 11.33 3.93 6.03
CA VAL A 11 10.22 4.69 5.47
C VAL A 11 9.06 3.76 5.14
N VAL A 12 7.85 4.16 5.55
CA VAL A 12 6.61 3.43 5.29
C VAL A 12 5.75 4.27 4.35
N ASN A 13 5.73 3.86 3.08
CA ASN A 13 4.88 4.39 2.03
C ASN A 13 3.46 3.82 2.19
N ASN A 14 2.63 4.53 2.96
CA ASN A 14 1.26 4.11 3.30
C ASN A 14 0.18 5.13 2.87
N ALA A 15 0.56 6.34 2.48
CA ALA A 15 -0.41 7.36 2.09
C ALA A 15 -1.24 6.87 0.89
N GLY A 16 -2.56 7.00 0.99
CA GLY A 16 -3.50 6.56 -0.05
C GLY A 16 -4.63 7.57 -0.22
N ALA A 17 -4.84 8.03 -1.46
CA ALA A 17 -6.03 8.73 -1.89
C ALA A 17 -7.04 7.75 -2.48
N VAL A 18 -8.30 7.94 -2.11
CA VAL A 18 -9.39 6.98 -2.31
C VAL A 18 -10.69 7.75 -2.53
N TYR A 19 -11.35 7.57 -3.68
CA TYR A 19 -12.56 8.30 -4.09
C TYR A 19 -13.71 7.37 -4.54
N PRO A 20 -14.71 7.06 -3.70
CA PRO A 20 -15.73 6.06 -4.03
C PRO A 20 -16.63 6.51 -5.15
N ALA A 21 -16.43 5.95 -6.33
CA ALA A 21 -17.27 6.17 -7.49
C ALA A 21 -17.13 5.03 -8.50
N ASP A 22 -18.19 4.79 -9.26
CA ASP A 22 -18.13 3.97 -10.47
C ASP A 22 -17.25 4.66 -11.52
N LEU A 23 -16.60 3.88 -12.38
CA LEU A 23 -15.67 4.39 -13.40
C LEU A 23 -16.24 5.56 -14.22
N LEU A 24 -17.52 5.48 -14.60
CA LEU A 24 -18.19 6.53 -15.39
C LEU A 24 -18.57 7.76 -14.57
N SER A 25 -18.57 7.64 -13.25
CA SER A 25 -18.89 8.71 -12.29
C SER A 25 -17.64 9.32 -11.64
N THR A 26 -16.51 8.63 -11.68
CA THR A 26 -15.22 9.12 -11.17
C THR A 26 -14.74 10.28 -12.01
N LYS A 27 -14.33 11.38 -11.37
CA LYS A 27 -13.77 12.52 -12.07
C LYS A 27 -12.32 12.24 -12.47
N ASP A 28 -11.89 12.75 -13.62
CA ASP A 28 -10.50 12.63 -14.08
C ASP A 28 -9.49 13.18 -13.06
N GLU A 29 -9.88 14.20 -12.31
CA GLU A 29 -9.09 14.80 -11.22
C GLU A 29 -8.87 13.82 -10.06
N GLU A 30 -9.88 13.00 -9.73
CA GLU A 30 -9.82 11.99 -8.67
C GLU A 30 -8.94 10.81 -9.09
N ILE A 31 -9.03 10.41 -10.37
CA ILE A 31 -8.14 9.42 -10.98
C ILE A 31 -6.70 9.92 -10.90
N THR A 32 -6.44 11.14 -11.38
CA THR A 32 -5.12 11.76 -11.37
C THR A 32 -4.58 11.82 -9.95
N LYS A 33 -5.40 12.24 -8.99
CA LYS A 33 -5.00 12.34 -7.59
C LYS A 33 -4.64 11.00 -6.97
N THR A 34 -5.37 9.96 -7.33
CA THR A 34 -5.09 8.58 -6.90
C THR A 34 -3.71 8.14 -7.38
N PHE A 35 -3.35 8.40 -8.64
CA PHE A 35 -2.01 8.10 -9.16
C PHE A 35 -0.92 8.96 -8.52
N GLU A 36 -1.16 10.25 -8.32
CA GLU A 36 -0.21 11.15 -7.67
C GLU A 36 0.17 10.67 -6.27
N VAL A 37 -0.82 10.27 -5.46
CA VAL A 37 -0.59 9.89 -4.07
C VAL A 37 -0.08 8.46 -3.97
N ASN A 38 -0.79 7.50 -4.58
CA ASN A 38 -0.59 6.07 -4.31
C ASN A 38 0.59 5.48 -5.09
N ILE A 39 0.98 6.14 -6.19
CA ILE A 39 2.06 5.68 -7.08
C ILE A 39 3.20 6.69 -7.05
N LEU A 40 2.99 7.87 -7.61
CA LEU A 40 4.06 8.84 -7.78
C LEU A 40 4.65 9.24 -6.43
N GLY A 41 3.83 9.47 -5.41
CA GLY A 41 4.23 9.76 -4.02
C GLY A 41 5.35 8.85 -3.53
N HIS A 42 5.25 7.55 -3.78
CA HIS A 42 6.26 6.57 -3.39
C HIS A 42 7.58 6.81 -4.13
N PHE A 43 7.54 7.09 -5.44
CA PHE A 43 8.74 7.43 -6.21
C PHE A 43 9.44 8.68 -5.68
N TRP A 44 8.71 9.75 -5.35
CA TRP A 44 9.32 10.98 -4.84
C TRP A 44 10.03 10.74 -3.50
N ILE A 45 9.39 9.99 -2.60
CA ILE A 45 9.94 9.64 -1.30
C ILE A 45 11.20 8.78 -1.46
N VAL A 46 11.15 7.73 -2.29
CA VAL A 46 12.31 6.87 -2.54
C VAL A 46 13.44 7.66 -3.19
N LYS A 47 13.16 8.50 -4.17
CA LYS A 47 14.16 9.36 -4.83
C LYS A 47 14.85 10.29 -3.82
N ALA A 48 14.13 10.79 -2.82
CA ALA A 48 14.69 11.66 -1.79
C ALA A 48 15.54 10.93 -0.75
N LEU A 49 15.16 9.70 -0.37
CA LEU A 49 15.76 8.99 0.77
C LEU A 49 16.81 7.94 0.36
N LEU A 50 16.61 7.26 -0.77
CA LEU A 50 17.45 6.15 -1.22
C LEU A 50 18.95 6.50 -1.33
N PRO A 51 19.37 7.67 -1.86
CA PRO A 51 20.80 7.99 -1.96
C PRO A 51 21.52 7.97 -0.60
N SER A 52 20.87 8.46 0.46
CA SER A 52 21.45 8.45 1.81
C SER A 52 21.50 7.03 2.41
N MET A 53 20.46 6.23 2.15
CA MET A 53 20.43 4.82 2.57
C MET A 53 21.54 4.01 1.89
N MET A 54 21.74 4.19 0.57
CA MET A 54 22.81 3.53 -0.18
C MET A 54 24.20 3.93 0.30
N LYS A 55 24.44 5.23 0.52
CA LYS A 55 25.74 5.72 1.03
C LYS A 55 26.12 5.11 2.37
N ARG A 56 25.14 4.82 3.22
CA ARG A 56 25.35 4.20 4.54
C ARG A 56 25.24 2.67 4.51
N ASN A 57 24.92 2.08 3.35
CA ASN A 57 24.56 0.67 3.21
C ASN A 57 23.51 0.22 4.25
N HIS A 58 22.55 1.09 4.56
CA HIS A 58 21.56 0.87 5.60
C HIS A 58 20.26 1.65 5.34
N GLY A 59 19.16 0.92 5.22
CA GLY A 59 17.81 1.48 5.12
C GLY A 59 16.77 0.41 4.84
N HIS A 60 15.50 0.71 5.11
CA HIS A 60 14.35 -0.16 4.82
C HIS A 60 13.23 0.68 4.21
N ILE A 61 12.78 0.29 3.01
CA ILE A 61 11.64 0.91 2.32
C ILE A 61 10.48 -0.08 2.38
N VAL A 62 9.37 0.34 2.99
CA VAL A 62 8.17 -0.46 3.16
C VAL A 62 7.08 0.16 2.31
N THR A 63 6.47 -0.62 1.42
CA THR A 63 5.34 -0.17 0.59
C THR A 63 4.08 -0.90 1.02
N VAL A 64 3.08 -0.15 1.44
CA VAL A 64 1.75 -0.68 1.74
C VAL A 64 0.88 -0.50 0.49
N ALA A 65 0.39 -1.61 -0.06
CA ALA A 65 -0.43 -1.61 -1.26
C ALA A 65 -1.57 -2.63 -1.14
N SER A 66 -2.67 -2.39 -1.86
CA SER A 66 -3.78 -3.33 -1.92
C SER A 66 -3.51 -4.44 -2.94
N VAL A 67 -4.02 -5.64 -2.63
CA VAL A 67 -3.98 -6.83 -3.51
C VAL A 67 -4.69 -6.57 -4.84
N CYS A 68 -5.70 -5.69 -4.84
CA CYS A 68 -6.40 -5.27 -6.07
C CYS A 68 -5.50 -4.47 -7.03
N GLY A 69 -4.29 -4.05 -6.59
CA GLY A 69 -3.26 -3.48 -7.47
C GLY A 69 -2.38 -4.53 -8.18
N HIS A 70 -2.47 -5.81 -7.82
CA HIS A 70 -1.68 -6.90 -8.43
C HIS A 70 -2.45 -7.72 -9.48
N LYS A 71 -3.79 -7.75 -9.40
CA LYS A 71 -4.65 -8.46 -10.36
C LYS A 71 -5.89 -7.62 -10.67
N VAL A 72 -6.23 -7.49 -11.95
CA VAL A 72 -7.53 -6.97 -12.38
C VAL A 72 -8.55 -8.09 -12.17
N VAL A 73 -9.38 -7.95 -11.14
CA VAL A 73 -10.49 -8.89 -10.95
C VAL A 73 -11.71 -8.33 -11.70
N PRO A 74 -12.27 -9.07 -12.68
CA PRO A 74 -13.50 -8.66 -13.36
C PRO A 74 -14.61 -8.42 -12.32
N TYR A 75 -15.43 -7.38 -12.51
CA TYR A 75 -16.42 -6.85 -11.55
C TYR A 75 -15.87 -6.06 -10.34
N LEU A 76 -14.55 -6.00 -10.13
CA LEU A 76 -13.93 -5.10 -9.13
C LEU A 76 -13.42 -3.77 -9.73
N ILE A 77 -13.84 -3.41 -10.94
CA ILE A 77 -13.36 -2.22 -11.66
C ILE A 77 -13.62 -0.89 -10.91
N PRO A 78 -14.69 -0.72 -10.08
CA PRO A 78 -14.79 0.44 -9.19
C PRO A 78 -14.18 0.24 -7.78
N HIS A 79 -13.54 -0.90 -7.48
CA HIS A 79 -13.02 -1.21 -6.14
C HIS A 79 -11.59 -0.73 -5.87
N TRP A 80 -11.12 0.26 -6.62
CA TRP A 80 -9.95 1.06 -6.22
C TRP A 80 -10.17 1.84 -4.92
N VAL A 81 -11.36 1.69 -4.34
CA VAL A 81 -11.86 2.59 -3.36
C VAL A 81 -12.54 1.86 -2.21
N GLY A 82 -11.98 2.11 -1.04
CA GLY A 82 -12.80 2.32 0.14
C GLY A 82 -12.79 1.13 1.08
N LYS A 83 -12.44 1.43 2.33
CA LYS A 83 -13.10 0.85 3.50
C LYS A 83 -14.60 1.24 3.49
N SER A 84 -15.32 0.90 2.43
CA SER A 84 -16.77 1.00 2.37
C SER A 84 -17.30 -0.41 2.39
N GLU A 85 -18.05 -0.71 3.44
CA GLU A 85 -18.74 -1.95 3.74
C GLU A 85 -19.59 -2.41 2.55
N VAL A 86 -18.98 -3.09 1.58
CA VAL A 86 -19.75 -3.95 0.70
C VAL A 86 -20.00 -5.22 1.49
N ASN A 87 -21.27 -5.54 1.70
CA ASN A 87 -21.75 -6.74 2.37
C ASN A 87 -21.45 -8.02 1.53
N LEU A 88 -20.19 -8.22 1.11
CA LEU A 88 -19.69 -9.51 0.66
C LEU A 88 -19.29 -10.28 1.93
N LYS A 89 -20.25 -11.00 2.50
CA LYS A 89 -20.09 -11.99 3.59
C LYS A 89 -19.00 -13.06 3.36
N LEU A 90 -18.24 -13.00 2.26
CA LEU A 90 -17.18 -13.93 1.89
C LEU A 90 -15.81 -13.56 2.47
N TRP A 91 -15.55 -12.30 2.86
CA TRP A 91 -14.24 -11.88 3.39
C TRP A 91 -14.40 -11.19 4.74
N PRO A 92 -13.81 -11.72 5.84
CA PRO A 92 -13.80 -11.02 7.11
C PRO A 92 -13.09 -9.67 6.97
N VAL A 93 -13.70 -8.63 7.54
CA VAL A 93 -13.04 -7.33 7.72
C VAL A 93 -11.84 -7.56 8.63
N LEU A 94 -10.67 -7.11 8.19
CA LEU A 94 -9.47 -7.14 9.01
C LEU A 94 -9.48 -6.03 10.03
N GLU A 95 -9.21 -6.39 11.27
CA GLU A 95 -8.96 -5.40 12.32
C GLU A 95 -7.68 -4.62 12.02
N THR A 96 -7.72 -3.30 12.19
CA THR A 96 -6.56 -2.44 11.89
C THR A 96 -5.34 -2.81 12.73
N ASP A 97 -5.56 -3.27 13.96
CA ASP A 97 -4.51 -3.73 14.86
C ASP A 97 -3.82 -4.99 14.36
N GLU A 98 -4.55 -5.91 13.73
CA GLU A 98 -3.98 -7.12 13.15
C GLU A 98 -3.07 -6.76 11.97
N VAL A 99 -3.52 -5.86 11.09
CA VAL A 99 -2.72 -5.36 9.97
C VAL A 99 -1.46 -4.66 10.45
N ALA A 100 -1.59 -3.79 11.46
CA ALA A 100 -0.46 -3.07 12.03
C ALA A 100 0.57 -4.03 12.65
N ARG A 101 0.13 -5.03 13.42
CA ARG A 101 1.02 -6.05 14.00
C ARG A 101 1.74 -6.84 12.91
N ALA A 102 1.00 -7.32 11.90
CA ALA A 102 1.59 -8.06 10.79
C ALA A 102 2.64 -7.22 10.04
N LEU A 103 2.37 -5.93 9.84
CA LEU A 103 3.31 -4.99 9.22
C LEU A 103 4.58 -4.80 10.07
N ILE A 104 4.42 -4.55 11.38
CA ILE A 104 5.56 -4.38 12.28
C ILE A 104 6.40 -5.65 12.35
N ASP A 105 5.76 -6.82 12.51
CA ASP A 105 6.45 -8.12 12.52
C ASP A 105 7.24 -8.35 11.23
N ALA A 106 6.67 -7.99 10.08
CA ALA A 106 7.35 -8.08 8.79
C ALA A 106 8.56 -7.16 8.67
N ILE A 107 8.46 -5.92 9.17
CA ILE A 107 9.56 -4.97 9.21
C ILE A 107 10.69 -5.50 10.08
N LEU A 108 10.36 -5.98 11.30
CA LEU A 108 11.33 -6.49 12.27
C LEU A 108 12.01 -7.79 11.79
N THR A 109 11.29 -8.63 11.04
CA THR A 109 11.82 -9.88 10.49
C THR A 109 12.35 -9.75 9.05
N ASN A 110 12.40 -8.53 8.51
CA ASN A 110 12.84 -8.22 7.14
C ASN A 110 12.17 -9.08 6.06
N LYS A 111 10.86 -9.34 6.22
CA LYS A 111 10.06 -10.06 5.21
C LYS A 111 9.88 -9.18 3.98
N LYS A 112 10.22 -9.73 2.81
CA LYS A 112 10.09 -9.03 1.52
C LYS A 112 8.65 -8.81 1.08
N MET A 113 7.73 -9.66 1.53
CA MET A 113 6.32 -9.62 1.16
C MET A 113 5.48 -10.24 2.26
N ILE A 114 4.35 -9.60 2.56
CA ILE A 114 3.31 -10.15 3.42
C ILE A 114 1.96 -9.94 2.74
N PHE A 115 1.07 -10.90 2.89
CA PHE A 115 -0.33 -10.77 2.53
C PHE A 115 -1.15 -10.72 3.80
N VAL A 116 -2.04 -9.75 3.89
CA VAL A 116 -2.94 -9.61 5.02
C VAL A 116 -4.36 -9.52 4.44
N PRO A 117 -5.23 -10.52 4.71
CA PRO A 117 -4.98 -11.70 5.54
C PRO A 117 -4.08 -12.72 4.82
N SER A 118 -3.38 -13.56 5.59
CA SER A 118 -2.39 -14.50 5.04
C SER A 118 -2.96 -15.49 4.02
N TYR A 119 -4.25 -15.84 4.12
CA TYR A 119 -4.92 -16.73 3.17
C TYR A 119 -5.00 -16.16 1.74
N ILE A 120 -4.88 -14.84 1.56
CA ILE A 120 -4.81 -14.24 0.22
C ILE A 120 -3.57 -14.73 -0.54
N SER A 121 -2.47 -15.05 0.17
CA SER A 121 -1.26 -15.60 -0.46
C SER A 121 -1.59 -16.87 -1.25
N LEU A 122 -2.47 -17.72 -0.73
CA LEU A 122 -2.87 -18.97 -1.39
C LEU A 122 -3.65 -18.69 -2.68
N CYS A 123 -4.58 -17.72 -2.65
CA CYS A 123 -5.35 -17.32 -3.83
C CYS A 123 -4.48 -16.75 -4.96
N LEU A 124 -3.36 -16.11 -4.62
CA LEU A 124 -2.46 -15.54 -5.62
C LEU A 124 -1.49 -16.56 -6.23
N THR A 125 -1.19 -17.65 -5.51
CA THR A 125 -0.26 -18.70 -5.96
C THR A 125 -0.91 -19.87 -6.70
N LEU A 126 -2.24 -19.96 -6.72
CA LEU A 126 -3.00 -21.08 -7.31
C LEU A 126 -3.42 -20.86 -8.78
N GLU A 127 -2.73 -20.00 -9.52
CA GLU A 127 -2.81 -19.85 -10.99
C GLU A 127 -1.46 -20.22 -11.62
#